data_AF-A0A7D9D2J6-F1
#
_entry.id   AF-A0A7D9D2J6-F1
#
_cell.length_a   1.000
_cell.length_b   1.000
_cell.length_c   1.000
_cell.angle_alpha   90.00
_cell.angle_beta   90.00
_cell.angle_gamma   90.00
#
_symmetry.space_group_name_H-M   'P 1'
#
loop_
_entity.id
_entity.type
_entity.pdbx_description
1 polymer ?
#
loop_
_entity_poly.entity_id
_entity_poly.type
_entity_poly.pdbx_seq_one_letter_code
_entity_poly.pdbx_strand_id
1 'polypeptide(L)'
;MKKSRYKEEQIVSILREAESSTVTATARQHGVAEQTIYRWRRQFSGMEVSDVRELRRLRDENARLKKLLAERDLEVEVMKEIQSKKW
;
A
#
# COMPACT_ATOMS: atom_id res chain seq x y z
N MET A 1 -7.16 -9.26 -2.45
CA MET A 1 -6.09 -9.51 -3.45
C MET A 1 -5.12 -10.53 -2.88
N LYS A 2 -4.70 -11.54 -3.66
CA LYS A 2 -3.59 -12.42 -3.24
C LYS A 2 -2.37 -11.57 -2.90
N LYS A 3 -1.67 -11.88 -1.80
CA LYS A 3 -0.39 -11.22 -1.47
C LYS A 3 0.55 -11.39 -2.66
N SER A 4 1.00 -10.28 -3.22
CA SER A 4 2.04 -10.29 -4.25
C SER A 4 3.30 -10.93 -3.67
N ARG A 5 3.98 -11.76 -4.47
CA ARG A 5 5.31 -12.31 -4.14
C ARG A 5 6.35 -11.20 -3.95
N TYR A 6 6.17 -10.08 -4.65
CA TYR A 6 7.07 -8.94 -4.63
C TYR A 6 6.47 -7.82 -3.75
N LYS A 7 7.30 -7.25 -2.87
CA LYS A 7 6.97 -6.03 -2.15
C LYS A 7 6.90 -4.85 -3.11
N GLU A 8 6.11 -3.83 -2.80
CA GLU A 8 5.93 -2.66 -3.67
C GLU A 8 7.27 -1.93 -3.92
N GLU A 9 8.16 -1.88 -2.93
CA GLU A 9 9.49 -1.29 -3.06
C GLU A 9 10.36 -2.08 -4.06
N GLN A 10 10.27 -3.42 -4.04
CA GLN A 10 10.98 -4.26 -5.00
C GLN A 10 10.43 -4.07 -6.41
N ILE A 11 9.12 -3.88 -6.54
CA ILE A 11 8.49 -3.62 -7.83
C ILE A 11 9.05 -2.34 -8.46
N VAL A 12 9.13 -1.22 -7.72
CA VAL A 12 9.66 0.01 -8.35
C VAL A 12 11.17 -0.05 -8.58
N SER A 13 11.93 -0.78 -7.75
CA SER A 13 13.34 -1.08 -8.07
C SER A 13 13.49 -1.83 -9.40
N ILE A 14 12.66 -2.85 -9.65
CA ILE A 14 12.65 -3.60 -10.91
C ILE A 14 12.23 -2.69 -12.09
N LEU A 15 11.26 -1.79 -11.87
CA LEU A 15 10.83 -0.86 -12.92
C LEU A 15 11.94 0.12 -13.32
N ARG A 16 12.71 0.65 -12.36
CA ARG A 16 13.87 1.49 -12.68
C ARG A 16 14.95 0.75 -13.43
N GLU A 17 15.20 -0.50 -13.05
CA GLU A 17 16.15 -1.35 -13.77
C GLU A 17 15.70 -1.53 -15.23
N ALA A 18 14.39 -1.75 -15.46
CA ALA A 18 13.78 -1.84 -16.79
C ALA A 18 13.70 -0.50 -17.55
N GLU A 19 14.04 0.63 -16.93
CA GLU A 19 14.22 1.92 -17.60
C GLU A 19 15.68 2.11 -18.05
N SER A 20 16.63 1.61 -17.25
CA SER A 20 18.06 1.60 -17.60
C SER A 20 18.48 0.45 -18.53
N SER A 21 17.66 -0.59 -18.62
CA SER A 21 17.88 -1.81 -19.42
C SER A 21 16.64 -2.15 -20.23
N THR A 22 16.66 -3.25 -20.98
CA THR A 22 15.49 -3.72 -21.72
C THR A 22 14.51 -4.48 -20.82
N VAL A 23 13.21 -4.32 -21.06
CA VAL A 23 12.15 -5.05 -20.35
C VAL A 23 12.38 -6.58 -20.40
N THR A 24 12.84 -7.11 -21.54
CA THR A 24 13.15 -8.54 -21.72
C THR A 24 14.31 -9.00 -20.83
N ALA A 25 15.40 -8.22 -20.74
CA ALA A 25 16.53 -8.58 -19.89
C ALA A 25 16.15 -8.54 -18.41
N THR A 26 15.47 -7.48 -17.97
CA THR A 26 15.00 -7.34 -16.59
C THR A 26 13.99 -8.42 -16.22
N ALA A 27 13.08 -8.78 -17.13
CA ALA A 27 12.13 -9.88 -16.94
C ALA A 27 12.84 -11.21 -16.66
N ARG A 28 13.85 -11.54 -17.47
CA ARG A 28 14.67 -12.74 -17.29
C ARG A 28 15.45 -12.72 -15.98
N GLN A 29 16.09 -11.60 -15.65
CA GLN A 29 16.89 -11.44 -14.43
C GLN A 29 16.06 -11.64 -13.16
N HIS A 30 14.84 -11.09 -13.12
CA HIS A 30 13.98 -11.15 -11.93
C HIS A 30 12.99 -12.33 -11.93
N GLY A 31 13.05 -13.19 -12.96
CA GLY A 31 12.18 -14.36 -13.09
C GLY A 31 10.70 -14.00 -13.22
N VAL A 32 10.39 -12.89 -13.90
CA VAL A 32 9.03 -12.41 -14.14
C VAL A 32 8.71 -12.40 -15.62
N ALA A 33 7.42 -12.51 -15.97
CA ALA A 33 6.99 -12.29 -17.35
C ALA A 33 7.09 -10.79 -17.71
N GLU A 34 7.41 -10.46 -18.97
CA GLU A 34 7.44 -9.07 -19.45
C GLU A 34 6.11 -8.35 -19.24
N GLN A 35 4.99 -9.05 -19.43
CA GLN A 35 3.65 -8.54 -19.15
C GLN A 35 3.48 -8.06 -17.70
N THR A 36 4.15 -8.71 -16.74
CA THR A 36 4.15 -8.30 -15.33
C THR A 36 4.82 -6.95 -15.15
N ILE A 37 5.94 -6.71 -15.85
CA ILE A 37 6.64 -5.41 -15.83
C ILE A 37 5.75 -4.31 -16.40
N TYR A 38 5.05 -4.55 -17.52
CA TYR A 38 4.11 -3.57 -18.06
C TYR A 38 2.93 -3.29 -17.12
N ARG A 39 2.40 -4.33 -16.45
CA ARG A 39 1.35 -4.15 -15.44
C ARG A 39 1.85 -3.32 -14.26
N TRP A 40 3.05 -3.59 -13.77
CA TRP A 40 3.67 -2.82 -12.71
C TRP A 40 3.92 -1.37 -13.15
N ARG A 41 4.36 -1.13 -14.39
CA ARG A 41 4.52 0.21 -14.93
C ARG A 41 3.20 0.99 -14.91
N ARG A 42 2.07 0.38 -15.25
CA ARG A 42 0.75 1.06 -15.13
C ARG A 42 0.38 1.46 -13.71
N GLN A 43 0.89 0.75 -12.69
CA GLN A 43 0.52 0.96 -11.30
C GLN A 43 1.51 1.84 -10.53
N PHE A 44 2.80 1.77 -10.86
CA PHE A 44 3.89 2.38 -10.09
C PHE A 44 4.81 3.29 -10.93
N SER A 45 4.47 3.56 -12.20
CA SER A 45 5.25 4.49 -13.03
C SER A 45 5.31 5.87 -12.39
N GLY A 46 6.51 6.48 -12.43
CA GLY A 46 6.76 7.80 -11.85
C GLY A 46 6.87 7.80 -10.32
N MET A 47 6.77 6.65 -9.66
CA MET A 47 6.99 6.53 -8.22
C MET A 47 8.43 6.16 -7.89
N GLU A 48 8.98 6.85 -6.90
CA GLU A 48 10.24 6.50 -6.29
C GLU A 48 10.07 5.44 -5.18
N VAL A 49 11.16 4.73 -4.83
CA VAL A 49 11.14 3.78 -3.70
C VAL A 49 10.73 4.49 -2.41
N SER A 50 11.15 5.75 -2.23
CA SER A 50 10.74 6.61 -1.12
C SER A 50 9.23 6.85 -1.10
N ASP A 51 8.63 7.10 -2.26
CA ASP A 51 7.20 7.42 -2.38
C ASP A 51 6.35 6.23 -1.96
N VAL A 52 6.74 5.03 -2.39
CA VAL A 52 6.07 3.79 -2.01
C VAL A 52 6.19 3.50 -0.51
N ARG A 53 7.38 3.74 0.08
CA ARG A 53 7.59 3.59 1.53
C ARG A 53 6.72 4.55 2.32
N GLU A 54 6.66 5.81 1.91
CA GLU A 54 5.85 6.81 2.57
C GLU A 54 4.36 6.53 2.40
N LEU A 55 3.92 6.13 1.20
CA LEU A 55 2.54 5.73 0.95
C LEU A 55 2.12 4.55 1.83
N ARG A 56 2.99 3.57 2.02
CA ARG A 56 2.74 2.44 2.93
C ARG A 56 2.61 2.91 4.38
N ARG A 57 3.55 3.75 4.85
CA ARG A 57 3.50 4.33 6.20
C ARG A 57 2.20 5.09 6.44
N LEU A 58 1.80 5.94 5.48
CA LEU A 58 0.57 6.72 5.56
C LEU A 58 -0.67 5.82 5.56
N ARG A 59 -0.68 4.73 4.79
CA ARG A 59 -1.77 3.74 4.83
C ARG A 59 -1.88 3.05 6.18
N ASP A 60 -0.74 2.63 6.75
CA ASP A 60 -0.71 1.97 8.06
C ASP A 60 -1.18 2.92 9.17
N GLU A 61 -0.73 4.18 9.15
CA GLU A 61 -1.17 5.19 10.10
C GLU A 61 -2.65 5.55 9.92
N ASN A 62 -3.13 5.69 8.68
CA ASN A 62 -4.55 5.94 8.43
C ASN A 62 -5.44 4.81 8.94
N ALA A 63 -5.02 3.55 8.77
CA ALA A 63 -5.73 2.39 9.31
C ALA A 63 -5.78 2.42 10.85
N ARG A 64 -4.66 2.77 11.49
CA ARG A 64 -4.59 2.95 12.95
C ARG A 64 -5.52 4.07 13.43
N LEU A 65 -5.48 5.23 12.78
CA LEU A 65 -6.30 6.38 13.14
C LEU A 65 -7.79 6.09 12.97
N LYS A 66 -8.19 5.42 11.88
CA LYS A 66 -9.58 4.98 11.68
C LYS A 66 -10.07 4.04 12.77
N LYS A 67 -9.21 3.10 13.21
CA LYS A 67 -9.55 2.19 14.31
C LYS A 67 -9.75 2.95 15.62
N LEU A 68 -8.82 3.85 15.96
CA LEU A 68 -8.93 4.68 17.16
C LEU A 68 -10.19 5.55 17.13
N LEU A 69 -10.52 6.15 15.99
CA LEU A 69 -11.74 6.94 15.83
C LEU A 69 -12.99 6.10 16.09
N ALA A 70 -13.10 4.92 15.47
CA ALA A 70 -14.24 4.04 15.67
C ALA A 70 -14.39 3.57 17.13
N GLU A 71 -13.28 3.27 17.81
CA GLU A 71 -13.28 2.92 19.24
C GLU A 71 -13.76 4.10 20.11
N ARG A 72 -13.30 5.32 19.81
CA ARG A 72 -13.73 6.53 20.52
C ARG A 72 -15.21 6.86 20.28
N ASP A 73 -15.68 6.73 19.04
CA ASP A 73 -17.09 6.98 18.71
C ASP A 73 -18.02 6.01 19.45
N LEU A 74 -17.62 4.73 19.55
CA LEU A 74 -18.35 3.73 20.32
C LEU A 74 -18.37 4.06 21.82
N GLU A 75 -17.25 4.48 22.41
CA GLU A 75 -17.19 4.93 23.81
C GLU A 75 -18.13 6.12 24.06
N VAL A 76 -18.16 7.09 23.15
CA VAL A 76 -19.06 8.26 23.22
C VAL A 76 -20.52 7.84 23.14
N GLU A 77 -20.87 6.91 22.25
CA GLU A 77 -22.23 6.40 22.11
C GLU A 77 -22.70 5.70 23.39
N VAL A 78 -21.88 4.81 23.95
CA VAL A 78 -22.15 4.14 25.23
C VAL A 78 -22.35 5.14 26.37
N MET A 79 -21.50 6.17 26.45
CA MET A 79 -21.63 7.21 27.48
C MET A 79 -22.92 8.01 27.34
N LYS A 80 -23.35 8.33 26.12
CA LYS A 80 -24.62 9.02 25.86
C LYS A 80 -25.81 8.15 26.25
N GLU A 81 -25.78 6.86 25.92
CA GLU A 81 -26.84 5.92 26.29
C GLU A 81 -26.97 5.82 27.82
N ILE A 82 -25.86 5.69 28.55
CA ILE A 82 -25.87 5.67 30.02
C ILE A 82 -26.48 6.95 30.60
N GLN A 83 -26.13 8.13 30.05
CA GLN A 83 -26.70 9.40 30.50
C GLN A 83 -28.20 9.50 30.23
N SER A 84 -28.67 9.02 29.08
CA SER A 84 -30.11 9.02 28.75
C SER A 84 -30.95 8.12 29.65
N LYS A 85 -30.36 7.07 30.24
CA LYS A 85 -31.06 6.14 31.16
C LYS A 85 -31.08 6.62 32.62
N LYS A 86 -30.38 7.72 32.95
CA LYS A 86 -30.34 8.29 34.31
C LYS A 86 -31.52 9.25 34.60
N TRP A 87 -32.41 9.44 33.63
CA TRP A 87 -33.58 10.31 33.71
C TRP A 87 -34.84 9.54 33.34
#